data_AF-A0A4U7BL02-F1
#
_entry.id   AF-A0A4U7BL02-F1
#
_cell.length_a   1.000
_cell.length_b   1.000
_cell.length_c   1.000
_cell.angle_alpha   90.00
_cell.angle_beta   90.00
_cell.angle_gamma   90.00
#
_symmetry.space_group_name_H-M   'P 1'
#
loop_
_entity.id
_entity.type
_entity.pdbx_description
1 polymer ?
#
loop_
_entity_poly.entity_id
_entity_poly.type
_entity_poly.pdbx_seq_one_letter_code
_entity_poly.pdbx_strand_id
1 'polypeptide(L)'
;MLFAIVAVFFIACGNGDKLVKFEYEKGDNKELFEKASNLVKEKYPDYNLYSFKSLKTMKSIENAKELYDRWQQIDAMGSIFGSKSSSYIKNILLEKNGEYKLIRISCYDARHTSLKRIDCEIDELKMK
;
A
#
# COMPACT_ATOMS: atom_id res chain seq x y z
N MET A 1 29.75 10.44 15.45
CA MET A 1 29.05 9.34 16.14
C MET A 1 27.91 8.87 15.26
N LEU A 2 27.78 7.54 15.15
CA LEU A 2 26.70 6.71 14.60
C LEU A 2 26.33 6.78 13.10
N PHE A 3 26.71 5.70 12.42
CA PHE A 3 26.10 5.14 11.21
C PHE A 3 24.62 4.80 11.42
N ALA A 4 23.81 4.94 10.37
CA ALA A 4 22.93 3.87 9.90
C ALA A 4 22.34 4.26 8.54
N ILE A 5 23.03 3.82 7.48
CA ILE A 5 22.43 3.58 6.18
C ILE A 5 21.19 2.72 6.44
N VAL A 6 20.00 3.22 6.10
CA VAL A 6 18.76 2.45 6.23
C VAL A 6 18.90 1.24 5.31
N ALA A 7 19.25 0.10 5.91
CA ALA A 7 19.28 -1.18 5.26
C ALA A 7 17.85 -1.48 4.80
N VAL A 8 17.65 -1.48 3.48
CA VAL A 8 16.48 -2.10 2.86
C VAL A 8 16.60 -3.58 3.20
N PHE A 9 15.93 -4.01 4.27
CA PHE A 9 15.83 -5.42 4.64
C PHE A 9 14.96 -6.10 3.59
N PHE A 10 15.61 -6.58 2.53
CA PHE A 10 15.08 -7.63 1.68
C PHE A 10 14.88 -8.85 2.57
N ILE A 11 13.63 -9.18 2.90
CA ILE A 11 13.32 -10.51 3.44
C ILE A 11 13.56 -11.48 2.28
N ALA A 12 14.78 -11.99 2.20
CA ALA A 12 15.15 -13.08 1.32
C ALA A 12 15.11 -14.38 2.13
N CYS A 13 13.94 -14.99 2.19
CA CYS A 13 13.79 -16.41 2.52
C CYS A 13 12.66 -16.96 1.65
N GLY A 14 13.00 -17.41 0.43
CA GLY A 14 12.05 -18.03 -0.49
C GLY A 14 12.22 -17.51 -1.92
N ASN A 15 12.23 -18.44 -2.87
CA ASN A 15 12.51 -18.24 -4.29
C ASN A 15 11.99 -16.93 -4.93
N GLY A 16 12.91 -16.20 -5.57
CA GLY A 16 12.66 -15.44 -6.80
C GLY A 16 12.16 -14.00 -6.66
N ASP A 17 11.25 -13.71 -5.73
CA ASP A 17 10.51 -12.46 -5.72
C ASP A 17 10.99 -11.46 -4.67
N LYS A 18 11.35 -10.25 -5.11
CA LYS A 18 11.75 -9.16 -4.20
C LYS A 18 10.51 -8.40 -3.73
N LEU A 19 10.01 -8.77 -2.56
CA LEU A 19 8.87 -8.08 -1.93
C LEU A 19 9.37 -6.88 -1.10
N VAL A 20 8.65 -5.77 -1.22
CA VAL A 20 8.90 -4.52 -0.48
C VAL A 20 7.85 -4.39 0.60
N LYS A 21 8.23 -4.25 1.87
CA LYS A 21 7.27 -4.09 2.97
C LYS A 21 6.39 -2.86 2.81
N PHE A 22 5.16 -2.94 3.30
CA PHE A 22 4.29 -1.77 3.41
C PHE A 22 4.67 -0.94 4.63
N GLU A 23 5.28 0.22 4.39
CA GLU A 23 5.80 1.11 5.43
C GLU A 23 5.45 2.56 5.09
N TYR A 24 5.55 3.44 6.10
CA TYR A 24 5.32 4.87 5.94
C TYR A 24 6.34 5.47 4.96
N GLU A 25 5.86 6.22 3.96
CA GLU A 25 6.72 6.92 3.00
C GLU A 25 6.78 8.42 3.31
N LYS A 26 7.98 9.02 3.18
CA LYS A 26 8.15 10.47 3.36
C LYS A 26 7.28 11.22 2.34
N GLY A 27 6.35 12.03 2.84
CA GLY A 27 5.39 12.78 2.03
C GLY A 27 3.94 12.29 2.17
N ASP A 28 3.72 11.12 2.80
CA ASP A 28 2.40 10.68 3.20
C ASP A 28 1.91 11.44 4.45
N ASN A 29 0.60 11.59 4.61
CA ASN A 29 0.02 12.06 5.86
C ASN A 29 0.12 10.94 6.91
N LYS A 30 0.95 11.14 7.94
CA LYS A 30 1.24 10.13 8.98
C LYS A 30 -0.02 9.65 9.72
N GLU A 31 -0.95 10.55 10.04
CA GLU A 31 -2.19 10.23 10.75
C GLU A 31 -3.07 9.30 9.91
N LEU A 32 -3.21 9.61 8.61
CA LEU A 32 -3.96 8.77 7.67
C LEU A 32 -3.27 7.43 7.41
N PHE A 33 -1.94 7.41 7.30
CA PHE A 33 -1.16 6.17 7.16
C PHE A 33 -1.37 5.23 8.35
N GLU A 34 -1.26 5.74 9.59
CA GLU A 34 -1.42 4.92 10.79
C GLU A 34 -2.83 4.34 10.89
N LYS A 35 -3.85 5.16 10.60
CA LYS A 35 -5.24 4.70 10.56
C LYS A 35 -5.46 3.62 9.50
N ALA A 36 -4.92 3.85 8.29
CA ALA A 36 -4.98 2.90 7.19
C ALA A 36 -4.30 1.57 7.55
N SER A 37 -3.08 1.63 8.09
CA SER A 37 -2.31 0.44 8.48
C SER A 37 -3.03 -0.39 9.53
N ASN A 38 -3.59 0.26 10.55
CA ASN A 38 -4.33 -0.44 11.61
C ASN A 38 -5.59 -1.11 11.06
N LEU A 39 -6.37 -0.43 10.23
CA LEU A 39 -7.57 -1.00 9.62
C LEU A 39 -7.25 -2.25 8.78
N VAL A 40 -6.19 -2.21 7.98
CA VAL A 40 -5.78 -3.36 7.15
C VAL A 40 -5.33 -4.53 8.03
N LYS A 41 -4.55 -4.27 9.09
CA LYS A 41 -4.12 -5.32 10.03
C LYS A 41 -5.29 -5.93 10.80
N GLU A 42 -6.29 -5.14 11.17
CA GLU A 42 -7.52 -5.64 11.82
C GLU A 42 -8.34 -6.53 10.87
N LYS A 43 -8.47 -6.13 9.59
CA LYS A 43 -9.24 -6.88 8.59
C LYS A 43 -8.51 -8.11 8.06
N TYR A 44 -7.18 -8.07 8.00
CA TYR A 44 -6.31 -9.12 7.45
C TYR A 44 -5.15 -9.47 8.42
N PRO A 45 -5.45 -9.96 9.64
CA PRO A 45 -4.44 -10.15 10.69
C PRO A 45 -3.38 -11.20 10.37
N ASP A 46 -3.72 -12.18 9.53
CA ASP A 46 -2.81 -13.28 9.15
C ASP A 46 -2.02 -13.01 7.86
N TYR A 47 -2.18 -11.82 7.26
CA TYR A 47 -1.54 -11.49 6.00
C TYR A 47 -0.28 -10.65 6.24
N ASN A 48 0.75 -10.91 5.45
CA ASN A 48 1.88 -10.02 5.30
C ASN A 48 1.49 -8.84 4.40
N LEU A 49 1.83 -7.62 4.82
CA LEU A 49 1.53 -6.40 4.06
C LEU A 49 2.78 -5.92 3.30
N TYR A 50 2.65 -5.82 2.00
CA TYR A 50 3.68 -5.37 1.07
C TYR A 50 3.22 -4.15 0.26
N SER A 51 4.17 -3.31 -0.10
CA SER A 51 3.96 -2.22 -1.03
C SER A 51 3.60 -2.77 -2.41
N PHE A 52 2.68 -2.08 -3.09
CA PHE A 52 2.35 -2.33 -4.50
C PHE A 52 3.58 -2.35 -5.43
N LYS A 53 4.66 -1.66 -5.05
CA LYS A 53 5.96 -1.67 -5.75
C LYS A 53 6.54 -3.08 -5.93
N SER A 54 6.16 -4.03 -5.08
CA SER A 54 6.60 -5.43 -5.17
C SER A 54 6.23 -6.07 -6.51
N LEU A 55 5.09 -5.69 -7.10
CA LEU A 55 4.63 -6.26 -8.38
C LEU A 55 5.60 -6.00 -9.54
N LYS A 56 6.47 -4.97 -9.46
CA LYS A 56 7.47 -4.67 -10.50
C LYS A 56 8.49 -5.81 -10.67
N THR A 57 8.71 -6.59 -9.62
CA THR A 57 9.78 -7.59 -9.55
C THR A 57 9.28 -9.00 -9.24
N MET A 58 7.97 -9.18 -9.09
CA MET A 58 7.37 -10.49 -8.84
C MET A 58 7.19 -11.28 -10.12
N LYS A 59 7.72 -12.50 -10.12
CA LYS A 59 7.53 -13.50 -11.18
C LYS A 59 6.43 -14.51 -10.84
N SER A 60 6.08 -14.65 -9.56
CA SER A 60 5.01 -15.58 -9.12
C SER A 60 3.61 -15.21 -9.63
N ILE A 61 3.43 -13.97 -10.12
CA ILE A 61 2.19 -13.48 -10.69
C ILE A 61 2.47 -13.13 -12.15
N GLU A 62 1.89 -13.90 -13.07
CA GLU A 62 2.16 -13.82 -14.52
C GLU A 62 2.10 -12.38 -15.08
N ASN A 63 1.12 -11.60 -14.61
CA ASN A 63 0.86 -10.23 -15.07
C ASN A 63 1.30 -9.13 -14.09
N ALA A 64 2.18 -9.42 -13.11
CA ALA A 64 2.52 -8.49 -12.03
C ALA A 64 2.96 -7.11 -12.55
N LYS A 65 3.86 -7.10 -13.54
CA LYS A 65 4.38 -5.87 -14.14
C LYS A 65 3.29 -5.06 -14.86
N GLU A 66 2.45 -5.73 -15.65
CA GLU A 66 1.36 -5.06 -16.37
C GLU A 66 0.33 -4.46 -15.38
N LEU A 67 -0.01 -5.19 -14.32
CA LEU A 67 -0.86 -4.70 -13.25
C LEU A 67 -0.24 -3.46 -12.58
N TYR A 68 1.06 -3.49 -12.27
CA TYR A 68 1.77 -2.35 -11.72
C TYR A 68 1.66 -1.12 -12.62
N ASP A 69 1.99 -1.27 -13.90
CA ASP A 69 1.99 -0.17 -14.87
C ASP A 69 0.58 0.40 -15.07
N ARG A 70 -0.45 -0.45 -15.14
CA ARG A 70 -1.85 -0.04 -15.27
C ARG A 70 -2.35 0.77 -14.08
N TRP A 71 -2.10 0.32 -12.86
CA TRP A 71 -2.55 1.03 -11.66
C TRP A 71 -1.78 2.34 -11.44
N GLN A 72 -0.50 2.38 -11.78
CA GLN A 72 0.28 3.63 -11.78
C GLN A 72 -0.32 4.68 -12.73
N GLN A 73 -0.78 4.26 -13.91
CA GLN A 73 -1.47 5.17 -14.83
C GLN A 73 -2.78 5.71 -14.24
N ILE A 74 -3.57 4.85 -13.60
CA ILE A 74 -4.84 5.24 -12.94
C ILE A 74 -4.57 6.24 -11.80
N ASP A 75 -3.59 5.96 -10.94
CA ASP A 75 -3.25 6.85 -9.82
C ASP A 75 -2.67 8.19 -10.32
N ALA A 76 -1.86 8.17 -11.39
CA ALA A 76 -1.36 9.39 -12.02
C ALA A 76 -2.51 10.26 -12.56
N MET A 77 -3.49 9.64 -13.23
CA MET A 77 -4.68 10.34 -13.73
C MET A 77 -5.56 10.89 -12.59
N GLY A 78 -5.74 10.13 -11.51
CA GLY A 78 -6.51 10.57 -10.34
C GLY A 78 -5.85 11.70 -9.55
N SER A 79 -4.51 11.74 -9.54
CA SER A 79 -3.73 12.78 -8.83
C SER A 79 -3.87 14.18 -9.42
N ILE A 80 -4.43 14.31 -10.62
CA ILE A 80 -4.74 15.60 -11.27
C ILE A 80 -5.94 16.29 -10.59
N PHE A 81 -6.79 15.55 -9.87
CA PHE A 81 -8.08 16.05 -9.38
C PHE A 81 -8.22 16.16 -7.84
N GLY A 82 -7.18 15.88 -7.04
CA GLY A 82 -7.28 15.81 -5.58
C GLY A 82 -6.13 16.47 -4.80
N SER A 83 -6.46 17.10 -3.65
CA SER A 83 -5.47 17.62 -2.70
C SER A 83 -4.89 16.49 -1.83
N LYS A 84 -3.58 16.23 -1.96
CA LYS A 84 -2.84 15.20 -1.19
C LYS A 84 -2.87 15.40 0.34
N SER A 85 -3.33 16.55 0.82
CA SER A 85 -3.36 16.86 2.27
C SER A 85 -4.54 16.25 3.02
N SER A 86 -5.65 15.97 2.35
CA SER A 86 -6.90 15.49 2.96
C SER A 86 -7.27 14.07 2.55
N SER A 87 -6.44 13.39 1.77
CA SER A 87 -6.71 12.05 1.29
C SER A 87 -5.44 11.20 1.25
N TYR A 88 -5.56 9.95 1.66
CA TYR A 88 -4.53 8.93 1.56
C TYR A 88 -5.09 7.75 0.79
N ILE A 89 -4.57 7.51 -0.41
CA ILE A 89 -4.98 6.40 -1.26
C ILE A 89 -3.73 5.58 -1.58
N LYS A 90 -3.75 4.30 -1.24
CA LYS A 90 -2.65 3.38 -1.58
C LYS A 90 -3.19 2.02 -1.98
N ASN A 91 -2.49 1.41 -2.92
CA ASN A 91 -2.63 -0.01 -3.22
C ASN A 91 -1.65 -0.80 -2.34
N ILE A 92 -2.12 -1.89 -1.73
CA ILE A 92 -1.35 -2.74 -0.81
C ILE A 92 -1.45 -4.18 -1.32
N LEU A 93 -0.30 -4.84 -1.43
CA LEU A 93 -0.22 -6.25 -1.75
C LEU A 93 -0.24 -7.04 -0.44
N LEU A 94 -1.21 -7.93 -0.29
CA LEU A 94 -1.31 -8.86 0.82
C LEU A 94 -0.78 -10.23 0.38
N GLU A 95 -0.08 -10.92 1.27
CA GLU A 95 0.39 -12.29 1.04
C GLU A 95 0.06 -13.17 2.25
N LYS A 96 -0.40 -14.40 1.98
CA LYS A 96 -0.57 -15.44 3.00
C LYS A 96 -0.31 -16.79 2.34
N ASN A 97 0.69 -17.52 2.82
CA ASN A 97 1.03 -18.87 2.34
C ASN A 97 1.28 -18.95 0.81
N GLY A 98 1.87 -17.91 0.22
CA GLY A 98 2.12 -17.81 -1.22
C GLY A 98 0.91 -17.36 -2.04
N GLU A 99 -0.26 -17.14 -1.42
CA GLU A 99 -1.41 -16.53 -2.07
C GLU A 99 -1.36 -15.02 -1.94
N TYR A 100 -1.58 -14.32 -3.07
CA TYR A 100 -1.53 -12.87 -3.12
C TYR A 100 -2.92 -12.28 -3.32
N LYS A 101 -3.18 -11.18 -2.62
CA LYS A 101 -4.37 -10.33 -2.82
C LYS A 101 -3.95 -8.89 -2.97
N LEU A 102 -4.63 -8.16 -3.84
CA LEU A 102 -4.43 -6.73 -3.98
C LEU A 102 -5.62 -6.00 -3.37
N ILE A 103 -5.34 -5.02 -2.51
CA ILE A 103 -6.36 -4.13 -1.97
C ILE A 103 -6.02 -2.68 -2.27
N ARG A 104 -7.05 -1.84 -2.34
CA ARG A 104 -6.93 -0.39 -2.31
C ARG A 104 -7.48 0.10 -0.98
N ILE A 105 -6.71 0.89 -0.26
CA ILE A 105 -7.20 1.62 0.90
C ILE A 105 -7.31 3.10 0.55
N SER A 106 -8.46 3.68 0.88
CA SER A 106 -8.76 5.10 0.68
C SER A 106 -9.19 5.67 2.00
N CYS A 107 -8.42 6.60 2.55
CA CYS A 107 -8.73 7.33 3.77
C CYS A 107 -8.88 8.82 3.47
N TYR A 108 -9.90 9.45 4.05
CA TYR A 108 -10.21 10.86 3.83
C TYR A 108 -10.38 11.57 5.18
N ASP A 109 -9.80 12.75 5.29
CA ASP A 109 -10.07 13.67 6.40
C ASP A 109 -11.30 14.52 6.06
N ALA A 110 -12.45 14.16 6.61
CA ALA A 110 -13.70 14.88 6.45
C ALA A 110 -13.73 16.08 7.41
N ARG A 111 -13.16 17.22 6.98
CA ARG A 111 -13.12 18.48 7.75
C ARG A 111 -14.47 19.24 7.78
N HIS A 112 -15.59 18.54 7.94
CA HIS A 112 -16.92 19.18 7.87
C HIS A 112 -17.49 19.65 9.21
N THR A 113 -16.86 19.37 10.34
CA THR A 113 -17.26 19.86 11.67
C THR A 113 -16.06 19.97 12.59
N SER A 114 -16.18 20.67 13.71
CA SER A 114 -15.18 20.86 14.78
C SER A 114 -14.57 19.58 15.39
N LEU A 115 -14.91 18.40 14.86
CA LEU A 115 -14.35 17.09 15.17
C LEU A 115 -13.68 16.53 13.91
N LYS A 116 -12.35 16.31 13.97
CA LYS A 116 -11.63 15.58 12.93
C LYS A 116 -12.21 14.16 12.82
N ARG A 117 -12.71 13.78 11.65
CA ARG A 117 -13.16 12.42 11.35
C ARG A 117 -12.37 11.90 10.16
N ILE A 118 -11.65 10.80 10.38
CA ILE A 118 -10.96 10.06 9.33
C ILE A 118 -11.81 8.85 9.00
N ASP A 119 -12.35 8.84 7.78
CA ASP A 119 -13.09 7.70 7.25
C ASP A 119 -12.19 6.96 6.26
N CYS A 120 -12.12 5.63 6.39
CA CYS A 120 -11.27 4.76 5.58
C CYS A 120 -12.09 3.61 5.00
N GLU A 121 -11.86 3.31 3.73
CA GLU A 121 -12.51 2.21 3.00
C GLU A 121 -11.45 1.30 2.38
N ILE A 122 -11.74 -0.01 2.35
CA ILE A 122 -10.87 -1.01 1.73
C ILE A 122 -11.64 -1.74 0.64
N ASP A 123 -11.15 -1.61 -0.59
CA ASP A 123 -11.64 -2.31 -1.76
C ASP A 123 -10.68 -3.45 -2.12
N GLU A 124 -11.22 -4.64 -2.36
CA GLU A 124 -10.45 -5.75 -2.92
C GLU A 124 -10.37 -5.63 -4.44
N LEU A 125 -9.16 -5.62 -4.96
CA LEU A 125 -8.89 -5.52 -6.38
C LEU A 125 -8.71 -6.92 -6.97
N LYS A 126 -9.55 -7.27 -7.94
CA LYS A 126 -9.46 -8.55 -8.63
C LYS A 126 -8.19 -8.58 -9.49
N MET A 127 -7.28 -9.46 -9.14
CA MET A 127 -6.17 -9.85 -10.00
C MET A 127 -6.70 -10.91 -10.96
N LYS A 128 -6.89 -10.55 -12.23
CA LYS A 128 -7.29 -11.47 -13.29
C LYS A 128 -6.07 -12.01 -14.01
#